data_AF-A0A293LI33-F1
#
_entry.id   AF-A0A293LI33-F1
#
_cell.length_a   1.000
_cell.length_b   1.000
_cell.length_c   1.000
_cell.angle_alpha   90.00
_cell.angle_beta   90.00
_cell.angle_gamma   90.00
#
_symmetry.space_group_name_H-M   'P 1'
#
loop_
_entity.id
_entity.type
_entity.pdbx_description
1 polymer ?
#
loop_
_entity_poly.entity_id
_entity_poly.type
_entity_poly.pdbx_seq_one_letter_code
_entity_poly.pdbx_strand_id
1 'polypeptide(L)'
;MLSKTVIIWSSVGIGAVVVLSLATTALLRKRKRAKIKRVIDTVQELQKHCVRMKDPDHVEELVCRLIKGGAKKLQVVTDFDNTITRSHLNGKKCCSTHCVFEDSSIISQECRTQAKKVQATFYPIEIDPHMSIEEKIPYMEEWYNKSHNILVKSGIKKSDIPRLIEESSLMLRDGCEAFFEMLHDHQVPTLVFSAGLGDVLEGALRRYQCMYPNLRFLSNYMEFDDEGNIVGFKGEVIHMFNKHSHHACNSEHLDSVRNRTSVLLLGDSLGDLNMLSPEDGHDVVLRIGFLNAKIEERLPQYMNSFDIVLVDDQTMDVVNGILRKILY
;
A
#
# COMPACT_ATOMS: atom_id res chain seq x y z
N MET A 1 -50.34 78.89 36.98
CA MET A 1 -50.29 77.60 37.71
C MET A 1 -50.23 76.48 36.67
N LEU A 2 -49.17 75.65 36.73
CA LEU A 2 -49.05 74.22 36.31
C LEU A 2 -49.55 73.81 34.91
N SER A 3 -48.90 72.97 34.09
CA SER A 3 -47.67 72.18 34.16
C SER A 3 -47.39 71.70 32.71
N LYS A 4 -46.14 71.77 32.23
CA LYS A 4 -45.72 71.10 30.98
C LYS A 4 -45.08 69.76 31.36
N THR A 5 -45.75 68.66 31.06
CA THR A 5 -45.17 67.32 31.19
C THR A 5 -44.36 67.00 29.94
N VAL A 6 -43.03 67.01 30.08
CA VAL A 6 -42.09 66.54 29.05
C VAL A 6 -42.03 65.01 29.13
N ILE A 7 -42.41 64.33 28.05
CA ILE A 7 -42.24 62.88 27.90
C ILE A 7 -40.78 62.64 27.54
N ILE A 8 -39.99 62.19 28.52
CA ILE A 8 -38.64 61.70 28.32
C ILE A 8 -38.77 60.31 27.71
N TRP A 9 -38.55 60.18 26.40
CA TRP A 9 -38.35 58.88 25.77
C TRP A 9 -36.98 58.36 26.23
N SER A 10 -37.01 57.36 27.10
CA SER A 10 -35.84 56.68 27.63
C SER A 10 -34.98 56.13 26.50
N SER A 11 -33.78 56.67 26.33
CA SER A 11 -32.71 56.23 25.43
C SER A 11 -32.20 54.79 25.68
N VAL A 12 -32.84 54.07 26.61
CA VAL A 12 -32.50 52.71 27.04
C VAL A 12 -32.93 51.65 26.01
N GLY A 13 -33.93 51.92 25.17
CA GLY A 13 -34.46 50.93 24.22
C GLY A 13 -33.56 50.66 22.99
N ILE A 14 -32.90 51.69 22.47
CA ILE A 14 -32.15 51.58 21.20
C ILE A 14 -30.79 50.92 21.43
N GLY A 15 -30.11 51.23 22.53
CA GLY A 15 -28.82 50.62 22.88
C GLY A 15 -28.93 49.11 23.10
N ALA A 16 -29.99 48.66 23.77
CA ALA A 16 -30.21 47.23 24.03
C ALA A 16 -30.46 46.43 22.75
N VAL A 17 -31.24 46.96 21.80
CA VAL A 17 -31.53 46.30 20.52
C VAL A 17 -30.29 46.22 19.62
N VAL A 18 -29.48 47.28 19.57
CA VAL A 18 -28.23 47.30 18.79
C VAL A 18 -27.20 46.34 19.38
N VAL A 19 -27.08 46.27 20.71
CA VAL A 19 -26.17 45.33 21.39
C VAL A 19 -26.63 43.88 21.20
N LEU A 20 -27.92 43.59 21.27
CA LEU A 20 -28.45 42.24 21.00
C LEU A 20 -28.23 41.83 19.53
N SER A 21 -28.41 42.76 18.59
CA SER A 21 -28.14 42.54 17.17
C SER A 21 -26.66 42.29 16.89
N LEU A 22 -25.75 43.09 17.48
CA LEU A 22 -24.31 42.88 17.32
C LEU A 22 -23.84 41.59 18.01
N ALA A 23 -24.37 41.27 19.19
CA ALA A 23 -24.05 40.04 19.92
C ALA A 23 -24.55 38.80 19.18
N THR A 24 -25.78 38.81 18.65
CA THR A 24 -26.31 37.73 17.81
C THR A 24 -25.54 37.60 16.51
N THR A 25 -25.17 38.70 15.85
CA THR A 25 -24.33 38.68 14.64
C THR A 25 -22.91 38.18 14.93
N ALA A 26 -22.33 38.53 16.09
CA ALA A 26 -21.03 38.05 16.54
C ALA A 26 -21.07 36.56 16.96
N LEU A 27 -22.14 36.10 17.61
CA LEU A 27 -22.39 34.69 17.93
C LEU A 27 -22.66 33.86 16.67
N LEU A 28 -23.39 34.40 15.68
CA LEU A 28 -23.61 33.79 14.37
C LEU A 28 -22.31 33.77 13.54
N ARG A 29 -21.48 34.82 13.60
CA ARG A 29 -20.12 34.84 13.01
C ARG A 29 -19.16 33.88 13.71
N LYS A 30 -19.24 33.73 15.04
CA LYS A 30 -18.48 32.71 15.79
C LYS A 30 -18.92 31.29 15.45
N ARG A 31 -20.21 31.05 15.18
CA ARG A 31 -20.74 29.76 14.71
C ARG A 31 -20.43 29.44 13.24
N LYS A 32 -20.00 30.42 12.44
CA LYS A 32 -19.62 30.26 11.03
C LYS A 32 -18.15 30.59 10.74
N ARG A 33 -17.25 30.41 11.71
CA ARG A 33 -15.84 30.20 11.37
C ARG A 33 -15.76 28.80 10.79
N ALA A 34 -15.88 28.67 9.46
CA ALA A 34 -15.67 27.41 8.79
C ALA A 34 -14.35 26.83 9.32
N LYS A 35 -14.39 25.64 9.92
CA LYS A 35 -13.16 24.91 10.24
C LYS A 35 -12.34 24.93 8.95
N ILE A 36 -11.11 25.44 9.00
CA ILE A 36 -10.18 25.32 7.88
C ILE A 36 -10.14 23.83 7.58
N LYS A 37 -10.63 23.46 6.39
CA LYS A 37 -10.74 22.07 5.99
C LYS A 37 -9.33 21.58 5.71
N ARG A 38 -8.89 20.55 6.44
CA ARG A 38 -7.58 19.93 6.17
C ARG A 38 -7.61 19.30 4.77
N VAL A 39 -6.47 19.20 4.13
CA VAL A 39 -6.32 18.58 2.82
C VAL A 39 -6.82 17.14 2.85
N ILE A 40 -6.50 16.37 3.90
CA ILE A 40 -7.00 15.00 4.09
C ILE A 40 -8.53 14.94 4.21
N ASP A 41 -9.18 15.98 4.73
CA ASP A 41 -10.65 16.06 4.79
C ASP A 41 -11.25 16.31 3.37
N THR A 42 -10.43 16.75 2.41
CA THR A 42 -10.84 16.94 1.00
C THR A 42 -10.67 15.68 0.14
N VAL A 43 -9.95 14.67 0.62
CA VAL A 43 -9.86 13.34 0.00
C VAL A 43 -10.99 12.49 0.58
N GLN A 44 -12.05 12.29 -0.20
CA GLN A 44 -13.28 11.65 0.30
C GLN A 44 -13.02 10.20 0.74
N GLU A 45 -12.08 9.53 0.06
CA GLU A 45 -11.70 8.15 0.28
C GLU A 45 -11.06 7.95 1.66
N LEU A 46 -10.41 8.98 2.23
CA LEU A 46 -9.88 8.93 3.60
C LEU A 46 -10.97 8.94 4.68
N GLN A 47 -12.23 9.19 4.32
CA GLN A 47 -13.37 9.16 5.24
C GLN A 47 -14.02 7.77 5.32
N LYS A 48 -13.51 6.79 4.56
CA LYS A 48 -14.05 5.41 4.59
C LYS A 48 -13.84 4.75 5.95
N HIS A 49 -14.79 3.91 6.33
CA HIS A 49 -14.76 3.17 7.60
C HIS A 49 -13.62 2.15 7.72
N CYS A 50 -12.94 1.79 6.63
CA CYS A 50 -11.76 0.92 6.62
C CYS A 50 -10.47 1.69 6.99
N VAL A 51 -10.48 3.02 6.96
CA VAL A 51 -9.28 3.85 7.17
C VAL A 51 -9.03 4.06 8.66
N ARG A 52 -7.81 3.81 9.10
CA ARG A 52 -7.34 4.10 10.46
C ARG A 52 -6.06 4.92 10.38
N MET A 53 -5.95 5.93 11.24
CA MET A 53 -4.76 6.78 11.38
C MET A 53 -4.52 6.99 12.86
N LYS A 54 -3.29 6.73 13.32
CA LYS A 54 -2.92 6.99 14.71
C LYS A 54 -2.81 8.48 14.98
N ASP A 55 -2.22 9.20 14.03
CA ASP A 55 -2.03 10.65 14.08
C ASP A 55 -2.47 11.30 12.75
N PRO A 56 -3.75 11.70 12.63
CA PRO A 56 -4.24 12.35 11.42
C PRO A 56 -3.57 13.68 11.10
N ASP A 57 -3.03 14.40 12.09
CA ASP A 57 -2.38 15.69 11.85
C ASP A 57 -0.97 15.48 11.27
N HIS A 58 -0.27 14.42 11.68
CA HIS A 58 0.96 13.98 11.02
C HIS A 58 0.70 13.55 9.56
N VAL A 59 -0.36 12.78 9.31
CA VAL A 59 -0.75 12.38 7.95
C VAL A 59 -1.05 13.60 7.08
N GLU A 60 -1.77 14.59 7.61
CA GLU A 60 -2.03 15.86 6.90
C GLU A 60 -0.74 16.58 6.52
N GLU A 61 0.25 16.64 7.42
CA GLU A 61 1.56 17.24 7.13
C GLU A 61 2.27 16.51 5.98
N LEU A 62 2.34 15.18 6.04
CA LEU A 62 2.97 14.36 4.99
C LEU A 62 2.28 14.54 3.64
N VAL A 63 0.94 14.48 3.61
CA VAL A 63 0.15 14.67 2.38
C VAL A 63 0.35 16.08 1.81
N CYS A 64 0.35 17.12 2.65
CA CYS A 64 0.63 18.49 2.19
C CYS A 64 2.02 18.62 1.58
N ARG A 65 3.04 17.99 2.18
CA ARG A 65 4.41 17.99 1.66
C ARG A 65 4.52 17.22 0.34
N LEU A 66 3.83 16.08 0.21
CA LEU A 66 3.75 15.32 -1.04
C LEU A 66 3.11 16.15 -2.16
N ILE A 67 1.99 16.80 -1.90
CA ILE A 67 1.30 17.67 -2.87
C ILE A 67 2.21 18.84 -3.30
N LYS A 68 2.90 19.48 -2.34
CA LYS A 68 3.85 20.55 -2.64
C LYS A 68 5.03 20.07 -3.50
N GLY A 69 5.48 18.83 -3.31
CA GLY A 69 6.53 18.21 -4.12
C GLY A 69 6.07 17.82 -5.52
N GLY A 70 4.81 17.40 -5.63
CA GLY A 70 4.16 16.95 -6.87
C GLY A 70 4.86 15.77 -7.52
N ALA A 71 4.49 15.48 -8.77
CA ALA A 71 5.04 14.38 -9.55
C ALA A 71 6.58 14.36 -9.57
N LYS A 72 7.23 15.52 -9.76
CA LYS A 72 8.69 15.63 -9.95
C LYS A 72 9.52 15.12 -8.77
N LYS A 73 8.97 15.14 -7.55
CA LYS A 73 9.64 14.62 -6.34
C LYS A 73 9.14 13.25 -5.91
N LEU A 74 8.02 12.79 -6.46
CA LEU A 74 7.38 11.55 -6.04
C LEU A 74 8.09 10.33 -6.66
N GLN A 75 8.25 9.30 -5.85
CA GLN A 75 8.43 7.91 -6.26
C GLN A 75 7.50 7.01 -5.45
N VAL A 76 7.22 5.82 -5.97
CA VAL A 76 6.39 4.81 -5.31
C VAL A 76 7.21 3.55 -5.08
N VAL A 77 7.12 3.00 -3.87
CA VAL A 77 7.67 1.68 -3.55
C VAL A 77 6.55 0.83 -2.97
N THR A 78 6.27 -0.31 -3.60
CA THR A 78 5.11 -1.13 -3.25
C THR A 78 5.49 -2.60 -3.20
N ASP A 79 4.95 -3.32 -2.23
CA ASP A 79 4.82 -4.77 -2.33
C ASP A 79 3.77 -5.15 -3.42
N PHE A 80 3.66 -6.44 -3.77
CA PHE A 80 2.70 -6.94 -4.74
C PHE A 80 1.61 -7.84 -4.14
N ASP A 81 1.99 -8.87 -3.37
CA ASP A 81 1.07 -9.92 -2.91
C ASP A 81 0.25 -9.43 -1.71
N ASN A 82 -1.08 -9.40 -1.82
CA ASN A 82 -2.01 -8.78 -0.85
C ASN A 82 -1.85 -7.25 -0.67
N THR A 83 -0.97 -6.60 -1.44
CA THR A 83 -0.86 -5.14 -1.53
C THR A 83 -1.49 -4.63 -2.83
N ILE A 84 -0.89 -4.97 -3.98
CA ILE A 84 -1.42 -4.68 -5.33
C ILE A 84 -2.50 -5.70 -5.71
N THR A 85 -2.31 -6.95 -5.29
CA THR A 85 -3.30 -8.02 -5.42
C THR A 85 -4.25 -8.03 -4.24
N ARG A 86 -5.46 -8.57 -4.47
CA ARG A 86 -6.42 -8.79 -3.40
C ARG A 86 -5.95 -9.88 -2.46
N SER A 87 -6.30 -9.74 -1.18
CA SER A 87 -6.17 -10.84 -0.22
C SER A 87 -7.37 -11.79 -0.28
N HIS A 88 -8.55 -11.29 -0.66
CA HIS A 88 -9.73 -12.11 -0.89
C HIS A 88 -10.75 -11.44 -1.84
N LEU A 89 -11.66 -12.25 -2.37
CA LEU A 89 -12.88 -11.82 -3.06
C LEU A 89 -14.09 -12.44 -2.35
N ASN A 90 -14.97 -11.60 -1.80
CA ASN A 90 -16.19 -12.04 -1.09
C ASN A 90 -15.89 -13.08 0.01
N GLY A 91 -14.84 -12.85 0.81
CA GLY A 91 -14.39 -13.75 1.87
C GLY A 91 -13.61 -14.99 1.41
N LYS A 92 -13.57 -15.29 0.10
CA LYS A 92 -12.71 -16.36 -0.43
C LYS A 92 -11.30 -15.82 -0.70
N LYS A 93 -10.31 -16.39 -0.02
CA LYS A 93 -8.89 -16.02 -0.17
C LYS A 93 -8.45 -16.05 -1.64
N CYS A 94 -7.71 -15.03 -2.07
CA CYS A 94 -7.07 -14.95 -3.38
C CYS A 94 -5.65 -15.53 -3.31
N CYS A 95 -5.17 -16.05 -4.44
CA CYS A 95 -3.81 -16.57 -4.56
C CYS A 95 -2.78 -15.44 -4.53
N SER A 96 -1.69 -15.65 -3.77
CA SER A 96 -0.43 -14.95 -4.03
C SER A 96 0.24 -15.48 -5.29
N THR A 97 1.31 -14.83 -5.73
CA THR A 97 2.13 -15.29 -6.86
C THR A 97 2.66 -16.72 -6.69
N HIS A 98 3.04 -17.15 -5.49
CA HIS A 98 3.43 -18.54 -5.21
C HIS A 98 2.26 -19.53 -5.23
N CYS A 99 1.03 -19.07 -5.00
CA CYS A 99 -0.15 -19.93 -4.96
C CYS A 99 -0.80 -20.14 -6.34
N VAL A 100 -0.36 -19.48 -7.42
CA VAL A 100 -0.95 -19.68 -8.77
C VAL A 100 -0.80 -21.10 -9.29
N PHE A 101 0.15 -21.85 -8.74
CA PHE A 101 0.44 -23.24 -9.11
C PHE A 101 -0.41 -24.25 -8.31
N GLU A 102 -0.97 -23.85 -7.17
CA GLU A 102 -1.66 -24.79 -6.26
C GLU A 102 -2.95 -25.36 -6.86
N ASP A 103 -3.68 -24.57 -7.64
CA ASP A 103 -4.95 -24.96 -8.26
C ASP A 103 -4.78 -25.39 -9.73
N SER A 104 -3.55 -25.34 -10.26
CA SER A 104 -3.28 -25.61 -11.67
C SER A 104 -3.38 -27.09 -12.01
N SER A 105 -4.01 -27.35 -13.16
CA SER A 105 -4.05 -28.69 -13.79
C SER A 105 -2.68 -29.19 -14.26
N ILE A 106 -1.70 -28.29 -14.43
CA ILE A 106 -0.35 -28.58 -14.92
C ILE A 106 0.52 -29.22 -13.83
N ILE A 107 0.24 -28.88 -12.56
CA ILE A 107 1.05 -29.32 -11.43
C ILE A 107 0.64 -30.72 -11.00
N SER A 108 1.61 -31.57 -10.69
CA SER A 108 1.33 -32.92 -10.21
C SER A 108 0.70 -32.89 -8.80
N GLN A 109 -0.10 -33.92 -8.49
CA GLN A 109 -0.66 -34.06 -7.14
C GLN A 109 0.43 -34.24 -6.08
N GLU A 110 1.57 -34.81 -6.45
CA GLU A 110 2.73 -34.96 -5.58
C GLU A 110 3.32 -33.60 -5.21
N CYS A 111 3.59 -32.73 -6.20
CA CYS A 111 4.10 -31.38 -5.97
C CYS A 111 3.17 -30.58 -5.05
N ARG A 112 1.85 -30.63 -5.28
CA ARG A 112 0.86 -29.98 -4.41
C ARG A 112 0.91 -30.50 -2.97
N THR A 113 1.08 -31.82 -2.80
CA THR A 113 1.16 -32.44 -1.47
C THR A 113 2.45 -32.02 -0.76
N GLN A 114 3.57 -31.93 -1.48
CA GLN A 114 4.84 -31.44 -0.92
C GLN A 114 4.75 -29.96 -0.52
N ALA A 115 4.16 -29.11 -1.36
CA ALA A 115 3.99 -27.68 -1.07
C ALA A 115 3.15 -27.46 0.20
N LYS A 116 2.03 -28.19 0.36
CA LYS A 116 1.20 -28.15 1.57
C LYS A 116 1.95 -28.58 2.83
N LYS A 117 2.80 -29.62 2.72
CA LYS A 117 3.64 -30.06 3.84
C LYS A 117 4.65 -29.00 4.25
N VAL A 118 5.35 -28.42 3.26
CA VAL A 118 6.31 -27.33 3.49
C VAL A 118 5.61 -26.15 4.18
N GLN A 119 4.49 -25.69 3.65
CA GLN A 119 3.71 -24.61 4.26
C GLN A 119 3.27 -24.94 5.70
N ALA A 120 2.76 -26.15 5.95
CA ALA A 120 2.33 -26.57 7.28
C ALA A 120 3.48 -26.59 8.31
N THR A 121 4.72 -26.78 7.86
CA THR A 121 5.92 -26.73 8.71
C THR A 121 6.34 -25.30 9.03
N PHE A 122 6.40 -24.42 8.03
CA PHE A 122 7.03 -23.10 8.18
C PHE A 122 6.06 -21.97 8.54
N TYR A 123 4.79 -22.06 8.14
CA TYR A 123 3.80 -21.03 8.46
C TYR A 123 3.61 -20.81 9.97
N PRO A 124 3.56 -21.84 10.84
CA PRO A 124 3.52 -21.63 12.28
C PRO A 124 4.72 -20.85 12.83
N ILE A 125 5.91 -21.05 12.25
CA ILE A 125 7.15 -20.36 12.62
C ILE A 125 7.10 -18.89 12.20
N GLU A 126 6.64 -18.62 10.97
CA GLU A 126 6.46 -17.25 10.46
C GLU A 126 5.61 -16.41 11.42
N ILE A 127 4.48 -16.97 11.87
CA ILE A 127 3.51 -16.26 12.70
C ILE A 127 3.78 -16.37 14.21
N ASP A 128 4.85 -17.05 14.64
CA ASP A 128 5.13 -17.27 16.06
C ASP A 128 5.43 -15.94 16.78
N PRO A 129 4.61 -15.48 17.73
CA PRO A 129 4.85 -14.22 18.44
C PRO A 129 6.01 -14.29 19.44
N HIS A 130 6.52 -15.50 19.74
CA HIS A 130 7.59 -15.72 20.71
C HIS A 130 8.98 -15.81 20.08
N MET A 131 9.08 -15.88 18.75
CA MET A 131 10.35 -15.87 18.02
C MET A 131 10.67 -14.46 17.51
N SER A 132 11.93 -14.05 17.63
CA SER A 132 12.43 -12.82 17.04
C SER A 132 12.44 -12.91 15.51
N ILE A 133 12.53 -11.76 14.82
CA ILE A 133 12.64 -11.76 13.35
C ILE A 133 13.95 -12.45 12.95
N GLU A 134 15.05 -12.16 13.64
CA GLU A 134 16.38 -12.73 13.39
C GLU A 134 16.38 -14.26 13.53
N GLU A 135 15.65 -14.79 14.52
CA GLU A 135 15.49 -16.24 14.70
C GLU A 135 14.66 -16.88 13.58
N LYS A 136 13.72 -16.14 12.99
CA LYS A 136 12.86 -16.64 11.90
C LYS A 136 13.53 -16.62 10.54
N ILE A 137 14.47 -15.70 10.29
CA ILE A 137 15.11 -15.51 8.97
C ILE A 137 15.62 -16.84 8.37
N PRO A 138 16.43 -17.67 9.07
CA PRO A 138 16.93 -18.92 8.49
C PRO A 138 15.83 -19.91 8.09
N TYR A 139 14.72 -19.94 8.84
CA TYR A 139 13.56 -20.78 8.51
C TYR A 139 12.81 -20.27 7.29
N MET A 140 12.73 -18.95 7.10
CA MET A 140 12.09 -18.37 5.92
C MET A 140 12.93 -18.60 4.67
N GLU A 141 14.25 -18.48 4.76
CA GLU A 141 15.17 -18.88 3.68
C GLU A 141 14.99 -20.36 3.32
N GLU A 142 14.93 -21.25 4.31
CA GLU A 142 14.69 -22.67 4.07
C GLU A 142 13.31 -22.92 3.44
N TRP A 143 12.26 -22.25 3.91
CA TRP A 143 10.92 -22.36 3.35
C TRP A 143 10.90 -21.99 1.87
N TYR A 144 11.46 -20.83 1.53
CA TYR A 144 11.49 -20.36 0.15
C TYR A 144 12.29 -21.30 -0.74
N ASN A 145 13.49 -21.72 -0.29
CA ASN A 145 14.31 -22.67 -1.02
C ASN A 145 13.59 -24.01 -1.26
N LYS A 146 12.88 -24.56 -0.26
CA LYS A 146 12.08 -25.79 -0.46
C LYS A 146 10.93 -25.56 -1.44
N SER A 147 10.25 -24.43 -1.35
CA SER A 147 9.11 -24.09 -2.22
C SER A 147 9.57 -23.91 -3.68
N HIS A 148 10.66 -23.19 -3.90
CA HIS A 148 11.29 -23.01 -5.20
C HIS A 148 11.77 -24.33 -5.80
N ASN A 149 12.38 -25.21 -5.00
CA ASN A 149 12.78 -26.55 -5.46
C ASN A 149 11.59 -27.42 -5.89
N ILE A 150 10.41 -27.26 -5.29
CA ILE A 150 9.19 -27.94 -5.75
C ILE A 150 8.78 -27.42 -7.13
N LEU A 151 8.85 -26.11 -7.36
CA LEU A 151 8.57 -25.52 -8.67
C LEU A 151 9.55 -26.02 -9.74
N VAL A 152 10.85 -26.07 -9.44
CA VAL A 152 11.86 -26.63 -10.35
C VAL A 152 11.52 -28.08 -10.73
N LYS A 153 11.15 -28.91 -9.75
CA LYS A 153 10.80 -30.32 -9.97
C LYS A 153 9.45 -30.54 -10.65
N SER A 154 8.58 -29.53 -10.67
CA SER A 154 7.26 -29.67 -11.26
C SER A 154 7.26 -29.65 -12.80
N GLY A 155 8.38 -29.24 -13.42
CA GLY A 155 8.52 -29.23 -14.88
C GLY A 155 7.74 -28.13 -15.58
N ILE A 156 7.37 -27.05 -14.87
CA ILE A 156 6.71 -25.88 -15.44
C ILE A 156 7.58 -25.27 -16.54
N LYS A 157 6.96 -24.88 -17.65
CA LYS A 157 7.62 -24.08 -18.68
C LYS A 157 7.25 -22.62 -18.54
N LYS A 158 8.13 -21.73 -19.02
CA LYS A 158 7.85 -20.29 -19.11
C LYS A 158 6.55 -20.00 -19.87
N SER A 159 6.24 -20.80 -20.89
CA SER A 159 4.99 -20.70 -21.67
C SER A 159 3.73 -21.01 -20.88
N ASP A 160 3.83 -21.70 -19.74
CA ASP A 160 2.67 -22.07 -18.92
C ASP A 160 2.21 -20.94 -18.01
N ILE A 161 3.08 -19.94 -17.73
CA ILE A 161 2.81 -18.86 -16.78
C ILE A 161 1.51 -18.11 -17.08
N PRO A 162 1.21 -17.69 -18.33
CA PRO A 162 -0.06 -17.02 -18.62
C PRO A 162 -1.28 -17.87 -18.27
N ARG A 163 -1.23 -19.18 -18.55
CA ARG A 163 -2.30 -20.12 -18.25
C ARG A 163 -2.45 -20.37 -16.75
N LEU A 164 -1.33 -20.47 -16.03
CA LEU A 164 -1.32 -20.60 -14.57
C LEU A 164 -1.99 -19.41 -13.89
N ILE A 165 -1.69 -18.20 -14.36
CA ILE A 165 -2.34 -16.98 -13.85
C ILE A 165 -3.84 -17.01 -14.14
N GLU A 166 -4.23 -17.40 -15.35
CA GLU A 166 -5.63 -17.48 -15.78
C GLU A 166 -6.47 -18.51 -15.01
N GLU A 167 -5.90 -19.68 -14.70
CA GLU A 167 -6.57 -20.73 -13.92
C GLU A 167 -6.63 -20.40 -12.41
N SER A 168 -5.82 -19.45 -11.94
CA SER A 168 -5.72 -19.09 -10.51
C SER A 168 -6.78 -18.07 -10.06
N SER A 169 -6.88 -17.87 -8.74
CA SER A 169 -7.68 -16.79 -8.15
C SER A 169 -6.92 -15.47 -7.93
N LEU A 170 -5.72 -15.34 -8.51
CA LEU A 170 -4.91 -14.12 -8.42
C LEU A 170 -5.61 -12.97 -9.14
N MET A 171 -5.83 -11.87 -8.42
CA MET A 171 -6.46 -10.67 -8.98
C MET A 171 -5.96 -9.40 -8.35
N LEU A 172 -5.93 -8.32 -9.13
CA LEU A 172 -5.55 -7.00 -8.64
C LEU A 172 -6.69 -6.39 -7.79
N ARG A 173 -6.33 -5.48 -6.89
CA ARG A 173 -7.30 -4.62 -6.20
C ARG A 173 -8.05 -3.75 -7.18
N ASP A 174 -9.29 -3.42 -6.85
CA ASP A 174 -10.08 -2.49 -7.68
C ASP A 174 -9.38 -1.14 -7.76
N GLY A 175 -9.28 -0.58 -8.96
CA GLY A 175 -8.61 0.70 -9.20
C GLY A 175 -7.09 0.60 -9.42
N CYS A 176 -6.50 -0.60 -9.50
CA CYS A 176 -5.09 -0.76 -9.87
C CYS A 176 -4.77 -0.21 -11.27
N GLU A 177 -5.69 -0.32 -12.24
CA GLU A 177 -5.51 0.26 -13.58
C GLU A 177 -5.25 1.76 -13.51
N ALA A 178 -6.15 2.50 -12.84
CA ALA A 178 -6.00 3.95 -12.63
C ALA A 178 -4.75 4.30 -11.82
N PHE A 179 -4.40 3.48 -10.82
CA PHE A 179 -3.18 3.66 -10.04
C PHE A 179 -1.94 3.65 -10.94
N PHE A 180 -1.77 2.60 -11.74
CA PHE A 180 -0.59 2.45 -12.59
C PHE A 180 -0.60 3.45 -13.76
N GLU A 181 -1.76 3.74 -14.36
CA GLU A 181 -1.91 4.73 -15.44
C GLU A 181 -1.52 6.14 -14.96
N MET A 182 -2.03 6.61 -13.81
CA MET A 182 -1.68 7.93 -13.28
C MET A 182 -0.18 8.08 -13.01
N LEU A 183 0.46 7.03 -12.47
CA LEU A 183 1.90 7.02 -12.22
C LEU A 183 2.70 7.05 -13.53
N HIS A 184 2.23 6.31 -14.54
CA HIS A 184 2.84 6.29 -15.86
C HIS A 184 2.77 7.66 -16.55
N ASP A 185 1.57 8.27 -16.62
CA ASP A 185 1.32 9.55 -17.28
C ASP A 185 2.20 10.68 -16.71
N HIS A 186 2.48 10.61 -15.40
CA HIS A 186 3.30 11.59 -14.69
C HIS A 186 4.77 11.18 -14.55
N GLN A 187 5.18 10.08 -15.21
CA GLN A 187 6.54 9.55 -15.18
C GLN A 187 7.07 9.38 -13.76
N VAL A 188 6.24 8.84 -12.87
CA VAL A 188 6.59 8.55 -11.48
C VAL A 188 7.30 7.19 -11.44
N PRO A 189 8.58 7.13 -11.04
CA PRO A 189 9.28 5.86 -10.87
C PRO A 189 8.57 5.01 -9.82
N THR A 190 8.28 3.76 -10.18
CA THR A 190 7.54 2.84 -9.32
C THR A 190 8.32 1.54 -9.19
N LEU A 191 8.80 1.26 -7.98
CA LEU A 191 9.46 0.01 -7.64
C LEU A 191 8.44 -0.95 -7.03
N VAL A 192 8.21 -2.09 -7.69
CA VAL A 192 7.48 -3.21 -7.12
C VAL A 192 8.49 -4.18 -6.51
N PHE A 193 8.56 -4.21 -5.17
CA PHE A 193 9.50 -5.02 -4.42
C PHE A 193 8.75 -6.15 -3.70
N SER A 194 8.73 -7.31 -4.34
CA SER A 194 7.91 -8.45 -3.95
C SER A 194 8.79 -9.63 -3.54
N ALA A 195 8.49 -10.23 -2.38
CA ALA A 195 9.01 -11.54 -2.02
C ALA A 195 8.35 -12.67 -2.84
N GLY A 196 7.40 -12.36 -3.71
CA GLY A 196 6.73 -13.32 -4.59
C GLY A 196 7.59 -13.85 -5.73
N LEU A 197 6.94 -14.24 -6.82
CA LEU A 197 7.56 -14.74 -8.05
C LEU A 197 7.51 -13.69 -9.17
N GLY A 198 8.70 -13.27 -9.63
CA GLY A 198 8.92 -12.21 -10.62
C GLY A 198 8.18 -12.43 -11.94
N ASP A 199 8.32 -13.60 -12.54
CA ASP A 199 7.70 -13.87 -13.84
C ASP A 199 6.16 -13.93 -13.75
N VAL A 200 5.62 -14.36 -12.60
CA VAL A 200 4.18 -14.43 -12.35
C VAL A 200 3.60 -13.04 -12.13
N LEU A 201 4.26 -12.20 -11.31
CA LEU A 201 3.77 -10.84 -11.03
C LEU A 201 3.77 -9.97 -12.29
N GLU A 202 4.82 -10.04 -13.12
CA GLU A 202 4.83 -9.32 -14.38
C GLU A 202 3.80 -9.89 -15.37
N GLY A 203 3.62 -11.21 -15.40
CA GLY A 203 2.57 -11.86 -16.19
C GLY A 203 1.18 -11.36 -15.79
N ALA A 204 0.93 -11.22 -14.49
CA ALA A 204 -0.33 -10.70 -13.97
C ALA A 204 -0.52 -9.23 -14.36
N LEU A 205 0.48 -8.37 -14.18
CA LEU A 205 0.39 -6.96 -14.61
C LEU A 205 0.12 -6.83 -16.12
N ARG A 206 0.73 -7.67 -16.97
CA ARG A 206 0.43 -7.69 -18.41
C ARG A 206 -1.01 -8.12 -18.69
N ARG A 207 -1.52 -9.17 -18.01
CA ARG A 207 -2.90 -9.65 -18.17
C ARG A 207 -3.92 -8.56 -17.84
N TYR A 208 -3.69 -7.81 -16.77
CA TYR A 208 -4.55 -6.73 -16.32
C TYR A 208 -4.21 -5.36 -16.96
N GLN A 209 -3.39 -5.32 -18.01
CA GLN A 209 -3.03 -4.09 -18.74
C GLN A 209 -2.39 -3.00 -17.84
N CYS A 210 -1.71 -3.41 -16.77
CA CYS A 210 -1.07 -2.55 -15.77
C CYS A 210 0.46 -2.51 -15.90
N MET A 211 1.03 -3.07 -16.97
CA MET A 211 2.48 -3.12 -17.18
C MET A 211 2.96 -1.88 -17.95
N TYR A 212 3.67 -0.97 -17.28
CA TYR A 212 4.16 0.28 -17.86
C TYR A 212 5.70 0.42 -17.80
N PRO A 213 6.33 1.21 -18.69
CA PRO A 213 7.79 1.38 -18.73
C PRO A 213 8.44 2.02 -17.50
N ASN A 214 7.69 2.76 -16.68
CA ASN A 214 8.20 3.37 -15.44
C ASN A 214 8.26 2.39 -14.25
N LEU A 215 7.79 1.16 -14.44
CA LEU A 215 7.85 0.11 -13.42
C LEU A 215 9.23 -0.54 -13.40
N ARG A 216 9.75 -0.74 -12.20
CA ARG A 216 10.93 -1.55 -11.91
C ARG A 216 10.55 -2.64 -10.91
N PHE A 217 11.23 -3.77 -10.96
CA PHE A 217 10.84 -4.96 -10.22
C PHE A 217 12.04 -5.55 -9.47
N LEU A 218 11.82 -5.89 -8.21
CA LEU A 218 12.71 -6.72 -7.41
C LEU A 218 11.88 -7.89 -6.87
N SER A 219 12.22 -9.09 -7.29
CA SER A 219 11.50 -10.30 -6.90
C SER A 219 12.30 -11.56 -7.20
N ASN A 220 11.77 -12.73 -6.80
CA ASN A 220 12.38 -14.01 -7.10
C ASN A 220 12.05 -14.41 -8.55
N TYR A 221 12.99 -14.18 -9.46
CA TYR A 221 12.84 -14.55 -10.87
C TYR A 221 13.26 -15.99 -11.11
N MET A 222 12.44 -16.72 -11.87
CA MET A 222 12.77 -18.05 -12.32
C MET A 222 13.90 -17.99 -13.36
N GLU A 223 14.77 -18.99 -13.31
CA GLU A 223 15.77 -19.26 -14.34
C GLU A 223 15.24 -20.35 -15.27
N PHE A 224 15.31 -20.11 -16.58
CA PHE A 224 14.81 -21.02 -17.62
C PHE A 224 15.94 -21.44 -18.54
N ASP A 225 15.93 -22.72 -18.95
CA ASP A 225 16.80 -23.22 -20.01
C ASP A 225 16.33 -22.80 -21.42
N ASP A 226 17.07 -23.21 -22.46
CA ASP A 226 16.78 -22.89 -23.86
C ASP A 226 15.44 -23.49 -24.35
N GLU A 227 14.94 -24.54 -23.69
CA GLU A 227 13.65 -25.17 -23.97
C GLU A 227 12.49 -24.53 -23.18
N GLY A 228 12.82 -23.55 -22.32
CA GLY A 228 11.89 -22.82 -21.49
C GLY A 228 11.49 -23.56 -20.22
N ASN A 229 12.18 -24.64 -19.82
CA ASN A 229 11.93 -25.33 -18.56
C ASN A 229 12.55 -24.56 -17.40
N ILE A 230 11.87 -24.51 -16.25
CA ILE A 230 12.45 -23.94 -15.04
C ILE A 230 13.61 -24.82 -14.53
N VAL A 231 14.78 -24.21 -14.33
CA VAL A 231 15.98 -24.91 -13.82
C VAL A 231 16.46 -24.38 -12.47
N GLY A 232 15.97 -23.19 -12.06
CA GLY A 232 16.39 -22.56 -10.82
C GLY A 232 15.75 -21.20 -10.60
N PHE A 233 16.38 -20.41 -9.74
CA PHE A 233 16.00 -19.02 -9.44
C PHE A 233 17.24 -18.14 -9.49
N LYS A 234 17.07 -16.90 -9.95
CA LYS A 234 18.15 -15.94 -10.13
C LYS A 234 18.45 -15.20 -8.83
N GLY A 235 19.73 -15.03 -8.53
CA GLY A 235 20.19 -14.19 -7.43
C GLY A 235 19.90 -14.78 -6.05
N GLU A 236 19.94 -13.92 -5.03
CA GLU A 236 19.61 -14.28 -3.66
C GLU A 236 18.10 -14.32 -3.44
N VAL A 237 17.65 -15.20 -2.56
CA VAL A 237 16.24 -15.35 -2.23
C VAL A 237 15.72 -14.13 -1.51
N ILE A 238 14.57 -13.61 -1.97
CA ILE A 238 13.84 -12.53 -1.30
C ILE A 238 12.65 -13.17 -0.58
N HIS A 239 12.58 -12.99 0.73
CA HIS A 239 11.48 -13.40 1.60
C HIS A 239 10.95 -12.21 2.41
N MET A 240 9.90 -12.42 3.20
CA MET A 240 9.18 -11.37 3.92
C MET A 240 10.01 -10.57 4.95
N PHE A 241 11.19 -11.04 5.35
CA PHE A 241 12.02 -10.40 6.38
C PHE A 241 13.34 -9.81 5.88
N ASN A 242 13.71 -10.04 4.61
CA ASN A 242 14.96 -9.53 4.03
C ASN A 242 14.73 -8.52 2.88
N LYS A 243 13.54 -7.93 2.79
CA LYS A 243 13.25 -6.83 1.85
C LYS A 243 14.00 -5.57 2.24
N HIS A 244 15.28 -5.50 1.92
CA HIS A 244 16.15 -4.36 2.21
C HIS A 244 16.43 -3.55 0.94
N SER A 245 16.56 -2.23 1.07
CA SER A 245 16.83 -1.35 -0.08
C SER A 245 18.15 -1.66 -0.79
N HIS A 246 19.07 -2.40 -0.16
CA HIS A 246 20.31 -2.87 -0.78
C HIS A 246 20.10 -3.73 -2.03
N HIS A 247 18.94 -4.38 -2.18
CA HIS A 247 18.58 -5.09 -3.42
C HIS A 247 18.35 -4.13 -4.60
N ALA A 248 18.05 -2.85 -4.34
CA ALA A 248 17.71 -1.85 -5.36
C ALA A 248 18.92 -1.07 -5.93
N CYS A 249 20.16 -1.48 -5.58
CA CYS A 249 21.41 -0.79 -5.94
C CYS A 249 21.84 -0.90 -7.42
N ASN A 250 20.90 -0.98 -8.37
CA ASN A 250 21.25 -0.85 -9.79
C ASN A 250 21.34 0.63 -10.19
N SER A 251 22.41 1.00 -10.91
CA SER A 251 22.71 2.39 -11.29
C SER A 251 21.56 3.06 -12.04
N GLU A 252 20.87 2.34 -12.93
CA GLU A 252 19.71 2.87 -13.66
C GLU A 252 18.54 3.25 -12.76
N HIS A 253 18.27 2.46 -11.72
CA HIS A 253 17.20 2.77 -10.78
C HIS A 253 17.57 3.99 -9.94
N LEU A 254 18.78 4.00 -9.39
CA LEU A 254 19.32 5.11 -8.59
C LEU A 254 19.27 6.43 -9.35
N ASP A 255 19.64 6.44 -10.64
CA ASP A 255 19.55 7.64 -11.48
C ASP A 255 18.10 8.12 -11.68
N SER A 256 17.16 7.18 -11.85
CA SER A 256 15.74 7.51 -12.03
C SER A 256 15.08 8.11 -10.77
N VAL A 257 15.60 7.76 -9.58
CA VAL A 257 15.05 8.18 -8.29
C VAL A 257 15.88 9.27 -7.58
N ARG A 258 17.05 9.65 -8.12
CA ARG A 258 17.99 10.58 -7.49
C ARG A 258 17.37 11.91 -7.02
N ASN A 259 16.41 12.44 -7.76
CA ASN A 259 15.72 13.69 -7.43
C ASN A 259 14.33 13.48 -6.80
N ARG A 260 13.94 12.23 -6.55
CA ARG A 260 12.62 11.86 -6.03
C ARG A 260 12.67 11.77 -4.50
N THR A 261 12.66 12.93 -3.84
CA THR A 261 12.84 13.00 -2.38
C THR A 261 11.58 12.64 -1.58
N SER A 262 10.46 12.35 -2.24
CA SER A 262 9.20 11.99 -1.57
C SER A 262 8.75 10.60 -1.99
N VAL A 263 8.38 9.76 -1.03
CA VAL A 263 8.01 8.36 -1.26
C VAL A 263 6.59 8.08 -0.77
N LEU A 264 5.83 7.38 -1.60
CA LEU A 264 4.63 6.67 -1.18
C LEU A 264 4.97 5.19 -1.06
N LEU A 265 4.96 4.67 0.17
CA LEU A 265 5.24 3.28 0.48
C LEU A 265 3.93 2.51 0.71
N LEU A 266 3.75 1.41 0.00
CA LEU A 266 2.57 0.54 0.11
C LEU A 266 3.02 -0.89 0.49
N GLY A 267 2.41 -1.47 1.51
CA GLY A 267 2.69 -2.85 1.92
C GLY A 267 1.57 -3.45 2.74
N ASP A 268 1.54 -4.77 2.87
CA ASP A 268 0.56 -5.48 3.70
C ASP A 268 1.20 -6.13 4.93
N SER A 269 2.53 -6.14 5.00
CA SER A 269 3.31 -6.72 6.08
C SER A 269 4.20 -5.68 6.76
N LEU A 270 4.62 -5.96 7.99
CA LEU A 270 5.58 -5.10 8.69
C LEU A 270 6.98 -5.15 8.06
N GLY A 271 7.32 -6.23 7.36
CA GLY A 271 8.58 -6.35 6.65
C GLY A 271 8.70 -5.39 5.47
N ASP A 272 7.56 -4.96 4.89
CA ASP A 272 7.53 -4.01 3.79
C ASP A 272 8.03 -2.61 4.19
N LEU A 273 8.01 -2.28 5.48
CA LEU A 273 8.58 -1.03 5.98
C LEU A 273 10.09 -0.94 5.73
N ASN A 274 10.76 -2.09 5.59
CA ASN A 274 12.20 -2.18 5.35
C ASN A 274 12.58 -2.04 3.87
N MET A 275 11.59 -1.96 2.95
CA MET A 275 11.84 -1.71 1.53
C MET A 275 12.54 -0.36 1.29
N LEU A 276 12.47 0.55 2.27
CA LEU A 276 13.24 1.78 2.33
C LEU A 276 14.23 1.70 3.48
N SER A 277 15.48 2.10 3.23
CA SER A 277 16.47 2.30 4.28
C SER A 277 16.39 3.73 4.80
N PRO A 278 16.58 3.97 6.12
CA PRO A 278 16.77 5.31 6.66
C PRO A 278 17.91 6.08 5.97
N GLU A 279 18.90 5.36 5.42
CA GLU A 279 20.06 5.93 4.74
C GLU A 279 19.74 6.47 3.34
N ASP A 280 18.58 6.13 2.78
CA ASP A 280 18.16 6.55 1.42
C ASP A 280 17.84 8.07 1.35
N GLY A 281 17.79 8.77 2.50
CA GLY A 281 17.78 10.23 2.57
C GLY A 281 16.49 10.89 2.07
N HIS A 282 15.35 10.21 2.16
CA HIS A 282 14.06 10.75 1.75
C HIS A 282 13.56 11.87 2.68
N ASP A 283 13.06 12.97 2.08
CA ASP A 283 12.50 14.11 2.81
C ASP A 283 11.13 13.77 3.45
N VAL A 284 10.32 13.03 2.70
CA VAL A 284 8.92 12.73 3.02
C VAL A 284 8.65 11.28 2.66
N VAL A 285 8.11 10.51 3.60
CA VAL A 285 7.66 9.13 3.35
C VAL A 285 6.28 8.99 3.94
N LEU A 286 5.28 8.70 3.11
CA LEU A 286 3.94 8.32 3.55
C LEU A 286 3.78 6.82 3.42
N ARG A 287 3.48 6.14 4.52
CA ARG A 287 3.36 4.68 4.62
C ARG A 287 1.90 4.27 4.74
N ILE A 288 1.44 3.45 3.80
CA ILE A 288 0.08 2.91 3.78
C ILE A 288 0.15 1.40 3.93
N GLY A 289 -0.43 0.88 5.01
CA GLY A 289 -0.46 -0.54 5.35
C GLY A 289 -1.81 -1.17 5.07
N PHE A 290 -1.86 -2.26 4.29
CA PHE A 290 -3.06 -3.05 4.05
C PHE A 290 -3.19 -4.16 5.10
N LEU A 291 -4.08 -3.99 6.07
CA LEU A 291 -4.32 -4.99 7.11
C LEU A 291 -5.44 -5.95 6.70
N ASN A 292 -5.04 -7.07 6.09
CA ASN A 292 -5.93 -8.04 5.47
C ASN A 292 -6.42 -9.18 6.39
N ALA A 293 -5.69 -9.49 7.47
CA ALA A 293 -5.96 -10.66 8.30
C ALA A 293 -5.54 -10.43 9.75
N LYS A 294 -6.15 -11.21 10.67
CA LYS A 294 -5.91 -11.11 12.12
C LYS A 294 -6.02 -9.65 12.62
N ILE A 295 -7.06 -8.95 12.17
CA ILE A 295 -7.20 -7.50 12.31
C ILE A 295 -7.09 -7.07 13.78
N GLU A 296 -7.84 -7.71 14.68
CA GLU A 296 -7.85 -7.35 16.10
C GLU A 296 -6.46 -7.49 16.76
N GLU A 297 -5.75 -8.57 16.42
CA GLU A 297 -4.41 -8.88 16.95
C GLU A 297 -3.35 -7.91 16.42
N ARG A 298 -3.39 -7.60 15.12
CA ARG A 298 -2.30 -6.89 14.42
C ARG A 298 -2.51 -5.37 14.33
N LEU A 299 -3.74 -4.89 14.44
CA LEU A 299 -4.07 -3.47 14.27
C LEU A 299 -3.24 -2.54 15.18
N PRO A 300 -3.00 -2.83 16.47
CA PRO A 300 -2.18 -1.95 17.31
C PRO A 300 -0.75 -1.77 16.76
N GLN A 301 -0.13 -2.85 16.28
CA GLN A 301 1.23 -2.80 15.73
C GLN A 301 1.27 -2.07 14.39
N TYR A 302 0.26 -2.27 13.54
CA TYR A 302 0.16 -1.59 12.24
C TYR A 302 -0.05 -0.08 12.45
N MET A 303 -0.93 0.31 13.37
CA MET A 303 -1.17 1.72 13.71
C MET A 303 0.05 2.43 14.30
N ASN A 304 0.99 1.68 14.87
CA ASN A 304 2.25 2.23 15.37
C ASN A 304 3.33 2.35 14.29
N SER A 305 3.18 1.65 13.16
CA SER A 305 4.24 1.48 12.17
C SER A 305 3.92 2.11 10.81
N PHE A 306 2.63 2.18 10.45
CA PHE A 306 2.12 2.83 9.25
C PHE A 306 1.39 4.12 9.60
N ASP A 307 1.46 5.12 8.71
CA ASP A 307 0.78 6.40 8.87
C ASP A 307 -0.73 6.25 8.63
N ILE A 308 -1.08 5.44 7.62
CA ILE A 308 -2.45 5.07 7.27
C ILE A 308 -2.55 3.54 7.24
N VAL A 309 -3.53 2.98 7.95
CA VAL A 309 -3.86 1.54 7.90
C VAL A 309 -5.22 1.37 7.23
N LEU A 310 -5.25 0.54 6.19
CA LEU A 310 -6.45 0.15 5.46
C LEU A 310 -6.90 -1.23 5.94
N VAL A 311 -7.94 -1.25 6.75
CA VAL A 311 -8.49 -2.48 7.35
C VAL A 311 -9.43 -3.14 6.36
N ASP A 312 -9.04 -4.33 5.87
CA ASP A 312 -9.80 -5.13 4.92
C ASP A 312 -10.30 -4.36 3.67
N ASP A 313 -9.45 -3.46 3.15
CA ASP A 313 -9.75 -2.72 1.92
C ASP A 313 -9.26 -3.50 0.69
N GLN A 314 -10.20 -3.94 -0.16
CA GLN A 314 -9.90 -4.67 -1.39
C GLN A 314 -9.72 -3.75 -2.62
N THR A 315 -9.52 -2.45 -2.40
CA THR A 315 -9.43 -1.40 -3.43
C THR A 315 -8.12 -0.59 -3.33
N MET A 316 -7.82 0.18 -4.37
CA MET A 316 -6.78 1.22 -4.40
C MET A 316 -7.35 2.63 -4.22
N ASP A 317 -8.62 2.76 -3.81
CA ASP A 317 -9.33 4.05 -3.83
C ASP A 317 -8.66 5.11 -2.96
N VAL A 318 -8.21 4.75 -1.76
CA VAL A 318 -7.54 5.68 -0.85
C VAL A 318 -6.22 6.16 -1.46
N VAL A 319 -5.43 5.23 -1.98
CA VAL A 319 -4.15 5.52 -2.63
C VAL A 319 -4.38 6.42 -3.85
N ASN A 320 -5.36 6.09 -4.69
CA ASN A 320 -5.75 6.86 -5.86
C ASN A 320 -6.29 8.25 -5.50
N GLY A 321 -7.06 8.38 -4.42
CA GLY A 321 -7.56 9.66 -3.91
C GLY A 321 -6.43 10.59 -3.47
N ILE A 322 -5.40 10.04 -2.82
CA ILE A 322 -4.19 10.77 -2.44
C ILE A 322 -3.38 11.15 -3.70
N LEU A 323 -3.13 10.19 -4.60
CA LEU A 323 -2.37 10.43 -5.83
C LEU A 323 -3.01 11.51 -6.69
N ARG A 324 -4.35 11.54 -6.81
CA ARG A 324 -5.05 12.60 -7.52
C ARG A 324 -4.75 13.99 -6.98
N LYS A 325 -4.55 14.15 -5.67
CA LYS A 325 -4.16 15.44 -5.07
C LYS A 325 -2.70 15.80 -5.32
N ILE A 326 -1.83 14.81 -5.47
CA ILE A 326 -0.39 15.01 -5.67
C ILE A 326 -0.07 15.33 -7.13
N LEU A 327 -0.79 14.71 -8.07
CA LEU A 327 -0.48 14.73 -9.49
C LEU A 327 -1.26 15.80 -10.28
N TYR A 328 -2.42 16.23 -9.79
CA TYR A 328 -3.31 17.21 -10.44
C TYR A 328 -3.65 18.39 -9.52
#